data_AF-A0A952NCT1-F1
#
_entry.id   AF-A0A952NCT1-F1
#
_cell.length_a   1.000
_cell.length_b   1.000
_cell.length_c   1.000
_cell.angle_alpha   90.00
_cell.angle_beta   90.00
_cell.angle_gamma   90.00
#
_symmetry.space_group_name_H-M   'P 1'
#
loop_
_entity.id
_entity.type
_entity.pdbx_description
1 polymer ?
#
loop_
_entity_poly.entity_id
_entity_poly.type
_entity_poly.pdbx_seq_one_letter_code
_entity_poly.pdbx_strand_id
1 'polypeptide(L)'
;MKIVQLLSQTHLTGAEAHAAVLAEGLRAQGHEVTLISDRWHLPTSIPFVSRPVHQARGWRRWREAWWLRRYLRAEKIDIVHAHSRAAVRIAWWATRGLPTALVSTVHGRQHFSWGKRLFDTYGERVIAVCGALKKHLLEDFHVRDSRVRVLGNPLVLPSADSVRAQASSPRRWLFVTRWTGPKGERAREFLNLLPEWMDNHPDLEMHLAGSPPEPRTPAARQWGDLQARYGPRLRHLGFVDQVEGIFPSYGLIVGGGRIALAAAALGKACFAFGEASTCGLLRPANLPSALFSNFGDIEPQAQDTPLRADLARREIEEFLRGQEPAPEDLALIAERVRREVEAETVVKDIVSIYQSARLLKRHPRPIPVLMYHQVTESPIDTPHRIFVTRETFRRHLWALRRRGRVALTFQDLLDFKQGRRPLSEFPRRPVILTFDDGYLNNLTLAAPLLKEFGFRAVIFLLADASLRANTWDQGAAPQVPLMTAPERRALFDTGVFEIGSHGFHHRRLPEMRDEEALHELRESARRLREEFGVKIPSFAFTYGDIDERSADLARRAGYDYAVNTDRGAVLLEEDPHAVFRINVFPEDGPAAITKKTSWWYRWRYYFKRGR
;
A
#
# COMPACT_ATOMS: atom_id res chain seq x y z
N MET A 1 -16.03 0.69 11.02
CA MET A 1 -16.34 -0.16 9.83
C MET A 1 -16.66 -1.55 10.33
N LYS A 2 -17.59 -2.23 9.67
CA LYS A 2 -17.89 -3.66 9.88
C LYS A 2 -17.17 -4.51 8.83
N ILE A 3 -16.30 -5.41 9.29
CA ILE A 3 -15.31 -6.09 8.46
C ILE A 3 -15.44 -7.60 8.64
N VAL A 4 -15.55 -8.33 7.53
CA VAL A 4 -15.47 -9.79 7.52
C VAL A 4 -14.09 -10.21 7.04
N GLN A 5 -13.36 -10.97 7.85
CA GLN A 5 -12.17 -11.70 7.43
C GLN A 5 -12.62 -13.09 6.94
N LEU A 6 -12.51 -13.34 5.64
CA LEU A 6 -12.95 -14.59 5.01
C LEU A 6 -11.74 -15.45 4.65
N LEU A 7 -11.68 -16.64 5.25
CA LEU A 7 -10.62 -17.62 5.06
C LEU A 7 -11.21 -18.98 4.68
N SER A 8 -10.34 -19.93 4.32
CA SER A 8 -10.74 -21.31 4.03
C SER A 8 -9.79 -22.33 4.69
N GLN A 9 -9.57 -22.16 6.00
CA GLN A 9 -8.58 -22.94 6.74
C GLN A 9 -9.16 -24.23 7.28
N THR A 10 -8.52 -25.35 6.94
CA THR A 10 -8.84 -26.68 7.51
C THR A 10 -7.83 -27.13 8.55
N HIS A 11 -6.66 -26.50 8.59
CA HIS A 11 -5.55 -26.71 9.51
C HIS A 11 -4.85 -25.37 9.75
N LEU A 12 -4.02 -25.29 10.81
CA LEU A 12 -3.26 -24.08 11.12
C LEU A 12 -2.28 -23.75 10.00
N THR A 13 -2.36 -22.52 9.48
CA THR A 13 -1.43 -22.01 8.46
C THR A 13 -0.95 -20.60 8.80
N GLY A 14 0.11 -20.14 8.12
CA GLY A 14 0.58 -18.76 8.26
C GLY A 14 -0.50 -17.72 7.95
N ALA A 15 -1.37 -17.98 6.97
CA ALA A 15 -2.46 -17.08 6.63
C ALA A 15 -3.49 -16.92 7.77
N GLU A 16 -3.72 -17.99 8.56
CA GLU A 16 -4.55 -17.92 9.77
C GLU A 16 -3.90 -17.02 10.84
N ALA A 17 -2.61 -17.23 11.11
CA ALA A 17 -1.86 -16.43 12.07
C ALA A 17 -1.85 -14.94 11.70
N HIS A 18 -1.66 -14.62 10.42
CA HIS A 18 -1.69 -13.23 9.94
C HIS A 18 -3.08 -12.60 10.05
N ALA A 19 -4.14 -13.35 9.73
CA ALA A 19 -5.50 -12.87 9.87
C ALA A 19 -5.90 -12.66 11.34
N ALA A 20 -5.39 -13.47 12.26
CA ALA A 20 -5.60 -13.28 13.70
C ALA A 20 -5.01 -11.94 14.17
N VAL A 21 -3.72 -11.68 13.88
CA VAL A 21 -3.05 -10.41 14.23
C VAL A 21 -3.78 -9.22 13.61
N LEU A 22 -4.16 -9.32 12.33
CA LEU A 22 -4.91 -8.28 11.64
C LEU A 22 -6.28 -8.02 12.29
N ALA A 23 -7.02 -9.07 12.62
CA ALA A 23 -8.37 -8.95 13.18
C ALA A 23 -8.35 -8.30 14.56
N GLU A 24 -7.42 -8.69 15.43
CA GLU A 24 -7.23 -8.06 16.74
C GLU A 24 -6.78 -6.59 16.60
N GLY A 25 -5.82 -6.31 15.72
CA GLY A 25 -5.37 -4.94 15.45
C GLY A 25 -6.49 -4.03 14.92
N LEU A 26 -7.35 -4.54 14.03
CA LEU A 26 -8.52 -3.81 13.56
C LEU A 26 -9.53 -3.56 14.68
N ARG A 27 -9.77 -4.55 15.55
CA ARG A 27 -10.65 -4.37 16.71
C ARG A 27 -10.10 -3.32 17.69
N ALA A 28 -8.80 -3.31 17.93
CA ALA A 28 -8.14 -2.31 18.78
C ALA A 28 -8.32 -0.87 18.23
N GLN A 29 -8.42 -0.72 16.91
CA GLN A 29 -8.74 0.56 16.26
C GLN A 29 -10.25 0.88 16.21
N GLY A 30 -11.09 0.12 16.91
CA GLY A 30 -12.53 0.35 17.02
C GLY A 30 -13.36 -0.19 15.85
N HIS A 31 -12.81 -1.09 15.03
CA HIS A 31 -13.58 -1.76 13.98
C HIS A 31 -14.34 -2.98 14.51
N GLU A 32 -15.55 -3.22 14.00
CA GLU A 32 -16.28 -4.47 14.23
C GLU A 32 -15.76 -5.52 13.25
N VAL A 33 -15.20 -6.62 13.76
CA VAL A 33 -14.59 -7.67 12.93
C VAL A 33 -15.29 -9.00 13.17
N THR A 34 -15.52 -9.77 12.11
CA THR A 34 -15.99 -11.16 12.19
C THR A 34 -15.07 -12.06 11.37
N LEU A 35 -14.67 -13.19 11.95
CA LEU A 35 -13.93 -14.25 11.26
C LEU A 35 -14.91 -15.26 10.66
N ILE A 36 -14.73 -15.59 9.39
CA ILE A 36 -15.49 -16.65 8.71
C ILE A 36 -14.52 -17.60 8.03
N SER A 37 -14.52 -18.86 8.46
CA SER A 37 -13.63 -19.92 7.94
C SER A 37 -14.25 -21.29 8.21
N ASP A 38 -13.66 -22.35 7.65
CA ASP A 38 -14.07 -23.73 7.94
C ASP A 38 -13.79 -24.10 9.39
N ARG A 39 -12.55 -23.88 9.83
CA ARG A 39 -12.09 -24.03 11.21
C ARG A 39 -11.25 -22.82 11.62
N TRP A 40 -11.05 -22.70 12.94
CA TRP A 40 -10.18 -21.74 13.58
C TRP A 40 -9.47 -22.41 14.75
N HIS A 41 -8.15 -22.24 14.84
CA HIS A 41 -7.26 -22.97 15.74
C HIS A 41 -6.57 -22.04 16.74
N LEU A 42 -6.42 -20.75 16.42
CA LEU A 42 -5.74 -19.79 17.28
C LEU A 42 -6.69 -19.16 18.30
N PRO A 43 -6.25 -18.90 19.55
CA PRO A 43 -7.01 -18.09 20.48
C PRO A 43 -7.32 -16.71 19.89
N THR A 44 -8.56 -16.25 19.99
CA THR A 44 -8.96 -14.92 19.54
C THR A 44 -10.18 -14.42 20.32
N SER A 45 -10.24 -13.11 20.51
CA SER A 45 -11.40 -12.41 21.06
C SER A 45 -12.51 -12.20 20.01
N ILE A 46 -12.18 -12.35 18.73
CA ILE A 46 -13.01 -11.96 17.60
C ILE A 46 -14.13 -13.00 17.35
N PRO A 47 -15.38 -12.57 17.14
CA PRO A 47 -16.47 -13.47 16.78
C PRO A 47 -16.14 -14.35 15.56
N PHE A 48 -16.36 -15.65 15.68
CA PHE A 48 -16.09 -16.64 14.64
C PHE A 48 -17.38 -17.33 14.15
N VAL A 49 -17.53 -17.43 12.83
CA VAL A 49 -18.63 -18.17 12.18
C VAL A 49 -18.04 -19.27 11.31
N SER A 50 -18.26 -20.53 11.72
CA SER A 50 -17.82 -21.69 10.94
C SER A 50 -18.68 -21.89 9.70
N ARG A 51 -18.06 -21.88 8.52
CA ARG A 51 -18.70 -22.14 7.21
C ARG A 51 -17.77 -22.91 6.28
N PRO A 52 -18.31 -23.77 5.40
CA PRO A 52 -17.49 -24.57 4.50
C PRO A 52 -16.93 -23.74 3.31
N VAL A 53 -15.96 -22.85 3.55
CA VAL A 53 -15.42 -21.92 2.54
C VAL A 53 -14.47 -22.63 1.56
N HIS A 54 -13.77 -23.69 1.95
CA HIS A 54 -12.82 -24.43 1.08
C HIS A 54 -13.44 -25.06 -0.18
N GLN A 55 -14.77 -25.08 -0.30
CA GLN A 55 -15.51 -25.83 -1.32
C GLN A 55 -15.12 -25.46 -2.76
N ALA A 56 -14.63 -26.47 -3.50
CA ALA A 56 -14.20 -26.33 -4.89
C ALA A 56 -15.29 -26.55 -5.95
N ARG A 57 -16.45 -27.12 -5.58
CA ARG A 57 -17.48 -27.60 -6.54
C ARG A 57 -18.72 -26.69 -6.61
N GLY A 58 -19.25 -26.55 -7.83
CA GLY A 58 -20.21 -25.51 -8.27
C GLY A 58 -21.34 -25.21 -7.28
N TRP A 59 -22.30 -26.12 -7.12
CA TRP A 59 -23.49 -25.89 -6.30
C TRP A 59 -23.18 -25.52 -4.85
N ARG A 60 -22.24 -26.23 -4.21
CA ARG A 60 -21.84 -25.96 -2.82
C ARG A 60 -21.26 -24.55 -2.68
N ARG A 61 -20.39 -24.14 -3.61
CA ARG A 61 -19.85 -22.77 -3.64
C ARG A 61 -20.95 -21.71 -3.80
N TRP A 62 -21.89 -21.94 -4.71
CA TRP A 62 -23.02 -21.03 -4.94
C TRP A 62 -23.88 -20.85 -3.69
N ARG A 63 -24.18 -21.94 -2.99
CA ARG A 63 -24.92 -21.90 -1.72
C ARG A 63 -24.19 -21.06 -0.67
N GLU A 64 -22.88 -21.25 -0.52
CA GLU A 64 -22.09 -20.47 0.43
C GLU A 64 -21.97 -18.99 0.03
N ALA A 65 -21.84 -18.68 -1.26
CA ALA A 65 -21.86 -17.30 -1.74
C ALA A 65 -23.21 -16.61 -1.49
N TRP A 66 -24.33 -17.34 -1.63
CA TRP A 66 -25.67 -16.80 -1.34
C TRP A 66 -25.91 -16.62 0.16
N TRP A 67 -25.47 -17.57 0.98
CA TRP A 67 -25.48 -17.42 2.44
C TRP A 67 -24.67 -16.20 2.85
N LEU A 68 -23.42 -16.07 2.35
CA LEU A 68 -22.56 -14.94 2.67
C LEU A 68 -23.24 -13.64 2.24
N ARG A 69 -23.81 -13.57 1.03
CA ARG A 69 -24.56 -12.40 0.56
C ARG A 69 -25.67 -11.98 1.53
N ARG A 70 -26.45 -12.94 2.06
CA ARG A 70 -27.52 -12.64 3.04
C ARG A 70 -26.93 -12.10 4.34
N TYR A 71 -25.87 -12.74 4.84
CA TYR A 71 -25.14 -12.30 6.01
C TYR A 71 -24.61 -10.86 5.85
N LEU A 72 -23.91 -10.56 4.74
CA LEU A 72 -23.37 -9.23 4.46
C LEU A 72 -24.44 -8.14 4.48
N ARG A 73 -25.64 -8.44 3.97
CA ARG A 73 -26.77 -7.51 3.95
C ARG A 73 -27.38 -7.33 5.35
N ALA A 74 -27.60 -8.43 6.07
CA ALA A 74 -28.21 -8.42 7.40
C ALA A 74 -27.35 -7.63 8.39
N GLU A 75 -26.04 -7.90 8.39
CA GLU A 75 -25.07 -7.27 9.28
C GLU A 75 -24.56 -5.91 8.78
N LYS A 76 -25.00 -5.46 7.59
CA LYS A 76 -24.56 -4.22 6.93
C LYS A 76 -23.03 -4.11 6.83
N ILE A 77 -22.40 -5.18 6.38
CA ILE A 77 -20.93 -5.28 6.28
C ILE A 77 -20.39 -4.27 5.26
N ASP A 78 -19.35 -3.53 5.66
CA ASP A 78 -18.64 -2.57 4.80
C ASP A 78 -17.61 -3.25 3.89
N ILE A 79 -16.84 -4.19 4.47
CA ILE A 79 -15.70 -4.85 3.83
C ILE A 79 -15.77 -6.36 4.00
N VAL A 80 -15.51 -7.08 2.92
CA VAL A 80 -15.04 -8.47 2.98
C VAL A 80 -13.57 -8.48 2.58
N HIS A 81 -12.71 -8.96 3.47
CA HIS A 81 -11.30 -9.22 3.19
C HIS A 81 -11.06 -10.72 3.05
N ALA A 82 -10.77 -11.18 1.83
CA ALA A 82 -10.53 -12.59 1.52
C ALA A 82 -9.04 -12.94 1.51
N HIS A 83 -8.65 -14.03 2.20
CA HIS A 83 -7.24 -14.45 2.31
C HIS A 83 -6.89 -15.74 1.56
N SER A 84 -7.83 -16.31 0.80
CA SER A 84 -7.59 -17.53 0.03
C SER A 84 -8.31 -17.50 -1.30
N ARG A 85 -7.84 -18.31 -2.27
CA ARG A 85 -8.50 -18.47 -3.57
C ARG A 85 -9.99 -18.82 -3.45
N ALA A 86 -10.33 -19.73 -2.55
CA ALA A 86 -11.71 -20.17 -2.36
C ALA A 86 -12.56 -19.04 -1.77
N ALA A 87 -12.03 -18.34 -0.76
CA ALA A 87 -12.65 -17.17 -0.15
C ALA A 87 -12.90 -16.05 -1.18
N VAL A 88 -11.90 -15.71 -2.00
CA VAL A 88 -12.01 -14.67 -3.04
C VAL A 88 -13.18 -14.96 -3.99
N ARG A 89 -13.31 -16.21 -4.47
CA ARG A 89 -14.40 -16.59 -5.38
C ARG A 89 -15.78 -16.50 -4.74
N ILE A 90 -15.91 -16.93 -3.49
CA ILE A 90 -17.17 -16.86 -2.74
C ILE A 90 -17.55 -15.40 -2.49
N ALA A 91 -16.58 -14.60 -2.02
CA ALA A 91 -16.78 -13.19 -1.72
C ALA A 91 -17.11 -12.37 -2.96
N TRP A 92 -16.47 -12.65 -4.09
CA TRP A 92 -16.76 -11.97 -5.36
C TRP A 92 -18.22 -12.13 -5.75
N TRP A 93 -18.76 -13.35 -5.73
CA TRP A 93 -20.19 -13.56 -6.00
C TRP A 93 -21.08 -12.91 -4.93
N ALA A 94 -20.72 -13.03 -3.66
CA ALA A 94 -21.52 -12.51 -2.56
C ALA A 94 -21.68 -10.98 -2.60
N THR A 95 -20.61 -10.26 -2.95
CA THR A 95 -20.53 -8.79 -2.93
C THR A 95 -21.07 -8.11 -4.19
N ARG A 96 -21.39 -8.84 -5.27
CA ARG A 96 -21.88 -8.24 -6.52
C ARG A 96 -23.18 -7.46 -6.31
N GLY A 97 -23.18 -6.18 -6.69
CA GLY A 97 -24.36 -5.30 -6.52
C GLY A 97 -24.72 -4.97 -5.07
N LEU A 98 -23.88 -5.32 -4.09
CA LEU A 98 -23.97 -4.80 -2.73
C LEU A 98 -23.03 -3.59 -2.56
N PRO A 99 -23.30 -2.69 -1.60
CA PRO A 99 -22.37 -1.62 -1.24
C PRO A 99 -21.10 -2.12 -0.54
N THR A 100 -21.07 -3.39 -0.12
CA THR A 100 -19.91 -4.04 0.51
C THR A 100 -18.75 -4.19 -0.49
N ALA A 101 -17.58 -3.66 -0.14
CA ALA A 101 -16.37 -3.80 -0.96
C ALA A 101 -15.63 -5.10 -0.66
N LEU A 102 -14.90 -5.60 -1.65
CA LEU A 102 -14.06 -6.77 -1.58
C LEU A 102 -12.59 -6.36 -1.67
N VAL A 103 -11.81 -6.79 -0.69
CA VAL A 103 -10.35 -6.74 -0.70
C VAL A 103 -9.82 -8.17 -0.63
N SER A 104 -8.75 -8.46 -1.36
CA SER A 104 -8.14 -9.80 -1.35
C SER A 104 -6.66 -9.73 -1.01
N THR A 105 -6.16 -10.58 -0.11
CA THR A 105 -4.71 -10.77 0.09
C THR A 105 -4.25 -12.05 -0.61
N VAL A 106 -3.17 -11.93 -1.37
CA VAL A 106 -2.48 -13.04 -2.02
C VAL A 106 -1.20 -13.32 -1.24
N HIS A 107 -1.17 -14.47 -0.55
CA HIS A 107 -0.06 -14.89 0.33
C HIS A 107 1.02 -15.73 -0.38
N GLY A 108 0.77 -16.19 -1.59
CA GLY A 108 1.67 -17.08 -2.32
C GLY A 108 1.31 -17.18 -3.79
N ARG A 109 2.19 -17.82 -4.58
CA ARG A 109 2.02 -17.92 -6.03
C ARG A 109 0.72 -18.63 -6.39
N GLN A 110 0.05 -18.12 -7.42
CA GLN A 110 -1.21 -18.66 -7.90
C GLN A 110 -0.96 -19.50 -9.16
N HIS A 111 -1.46 -20.73 -9.18
CA HIS A 111 -1.39 -21.53 -10.41
C HIS A 111 -2.15 -20.86 -11.55
N PHE A 112 -1.42 -20.53 -12.61
CA PHE A 112 -1.97 -19.95 -13.84
C PHE A 112 -2.96 -20.92 -14.52
N SER A 113 -4.00 -20.34 -15.13
CA SER A 113 -4.87 -21.05 -16.06
C SER A 113 -5.61 -20.00 -16.89
N TRP A 114 -5.77 -20.23 -18.19
CA TRP A 114 -6.40 -19.28 -19.13
C TRP A 114 -7.73 -18.70 -18.65
N GLY A 115 -8.61 -19.54 -18.09
CA GLY A 115 -9.90 -19.08 -17.56
C GLY A 115 -9.78 -18.08 -16.38
N LYS A 116 -8.70 -18.14 -15.59
CA LYS A 116 -8.46 -17.18 -14.49
C LYS A 116 -7.91 -15.85 -14.97
N ARG A 117 -7.24 -15.83 -16.13
CA ARG A 117 -6.78 -14.60 -16.78
C ARG A 117 -7.95 -13.75 -17.27
N LEU A 118 -9.03 -14.39 -17.69
CA LEU A 118 -10.21 -13.74 -18.26
C LEU A 118 -11.20 -13.20 -17.21
N PHE A 119 -11.09 -13.62 -15.95
CA PHE A 119 -12.03 -13.23 -14.88
C PHE A 119 -11.31 -12.70 -13.65
N ASP A 120 -11.17 -11.38 -13.56
CA ASP A 120 -10.67 -10.70 -12.38
C ASP A 120 -11.72 -10.77 -11.24
N THR A 121 -11.42 -11.60 -10.25
CA THR A 121 -12.29 -11.86 -9.11
C THR A 121 -11.79 -11.27 -7.80
N TYR A 122 -10.67 -10.55 -7.81
CA TYR A 122 -9.97 -10.13 -6.60
C TYR A 122 -10.60 -8.90 -5.89
N GLY A 123 -11.66 -8.32 -6.45
CA GLY A 123 -12.41 -7.22 -5.82
C GLY A 123 -11.78 -5.84 -6.04
N GLU A 124 -12.25 -4.82 -5.34
CA GLU A 124 -11.83 -3.44 -5.60
C GLU A 124 -10.33 -3.20 -5.32
N ARG A 125 -9.71 -3.95 -4.38
CA ARG A 125 -8.27 -3.89 -4.06
C ARG A 125 -7.64 -5.26 -3.85
N VAL A 126 -6.37 -5.39 -4.20
CA VAL A 126 -5.57 -6.60 -4.00
C VAL A 126 -4.32 -6.28 -3.22
N ILE A 127 -4.05 -7.02 -2.15
CA ILE A 127 -2.82 -6.95 -1.37
C ILE A 127 -1.93 -8.11 -1.82
N ALA A 128 -0.73 -7.79 -2.28
CA ALA A 128 0.34 -8.74 -2.55
C ALA A 128 1.35 -8.65 -1.41
N VAL A 129 1.69 -9.77 -0.77
CA VAL A 129 2.58 -9.74 0.41
C VAL A 129 4.03 -9.37 0.08
N CYS A 130 4.41 -9.37 -1.19
CA CYS A 130 5.72 -8.92 -1.67
C CYS A 130 5.67 -8.47 -3.14
N GLY A 131 6.77 -7.85 -3.60
CA GLY A 131 6.92 -7.36 -4.97
C GLY A 131 6.87 -8.48 -6.03
N ALA A 132 7.42 -9.66 -5.74
CA ALA A 132 7.38 -10.80 -6.65
C ALA A 132 5.94 -11.28 -6.91
N LEU A 133 5.08 -11.28 -5.89
CA LEU A 133 3.65 -11.58 -6.06
C LEU A 133 2.91 -10.50 -6.83
N LYS A 134 3.23 -9.23 -6.60
CA LYS A 134 2.68 -8.16 -7.41
C LYS A 134 3.01 -8.40 -8.88
N LYS A 135 4.30 -8.60 -9.21
CA LYS A 135 4.75 -8.90 -10.58
C LYS A 135 3.99 -10.08 -11.19
N HIS A 136 3.87 -11.18 -10.45
CA HIS A 136 3.09 -12.36 -10.85
C HIS A 136 1.60 -12.05 -11.13
N LEU A 137 0.95 -11.21 -10.31
CA LEU A 137 -0.45 -10.81 -10.54
C LEU A 137 -0.61 -9.92 -11.79
N LEU A 138 0.37 -9.06 -12.09
CA LEU A 138 0.34 -8.21 -13.27
C LEU A 138 0.57 -9.03 -14.54
N GLU A 139 1.60 -9.88 -14.55
CA GLU A 139 2.05 -10.61 -15.73
C GLU A 139 1.14 -11.81 -16.04
N ASP A 140 0.87 -12.66 -15.05
CA ASP A 140 0.15 -13.92 -15.28
C ASP A 140 -1.38 -13.74 -15.21
N PHE A 141 -1.87 -12.77 -14.44
CA PHE A 141 -3.32 -12.57 -14.23
C PHE A 141 -3.86 -11.26 -14.80
N HIS A 142 -3.02 -10.39 -15.37
CA HIS A 142 -3.40 -9.09 -15.92
C HIS A 142 -4.22 -8.23 -14.93
N VAL A 143 -3.97 -8.40 -13.63
CA VAL A 143 -4.55 -7.51 -12.62
C VAL A 143 -3.97 -6.12 -12.87
N ARG A 144 -4.81 -5.09 -12.89
CA ARG A 144 -4.34 -3.72 -13.10
C ARG A 144 -3.41 -3.31 -11.96
N ASP A 145 -2.23 -2.77 -12.29
CA ASP A 145 -1.21 -2.33 -11.33
C ASP A 145 -1.79 -1.44 -10.24
N SER A 146 -2.63 -0.50 -10.64
CA SER A 146 -3.28 0.45 -9.76
C SER A 146 -4.19 -0.18 -8.70
N ARG A 147 -4.62 -1.44 -8.85
CA ARG A 147 -5.41 -2.18 -7.85
C ARG A 147 -4.57 -2.99 -6.89
N VAL A 148 -3.31 -3.28 -7.23
CA VAL A 148 -2.40 -4.06 -6.39
C VAL A 148 -1.66 -3.12 -5.44
N ARG A 149 -1.58 -3.51 -4.17
CA ARG A 149 -0.76 -2.86 -3.14
C ARG A 149 0.18 -3.89 -2.57
N VAL A 150 1.47 -3.57 -2.53
CA VAL A 150 2.46 -4.42 -1.85
C VAL A 150 2.42 -4.05 -0.38
N LEU A 151 2.11 -5.01 0.47
CA LEU A 151 2.12 -4.82 1.92
C LEU A 151 2.38 -6.16 2.58
N GLY A 152 3.41 -6.20 3.44
CA GLY A 152 3.77 -7.39 4.19
C GLY A 152 2.66 -7.84 5.15
N ASN A 153 2.77 -9.07 5.62
CA ASN A 153 1.86 -9.54 6.65
C ASN A 153 2.22 -8.94 8.02
N PRO A 154 1.24 -8.55 8.85
CA PRO A 154 1.53 -8.00 10.16
C PRO A 154 2.15 -9.06 11.07
N LEU A 155 3.14 -8.64 11.84
CA LEU A 155 3.84 -9.44 12.85
C LEU A 155 3.74 -8.75 14.21
N VAL A 156 3.54 -9.57 15.25
CA VAL A 156 3.72 -9.16 16.63
C VAL A 156 5.16 -9.48 16.99
N LEU A 157 5.96 -8.43 17.19
CA LEU A 157 7.37 -8.57 17.55
C LEU A 157 7.51 -8.50 19.08
N PRO A 158 8.40 -9.31 19.69
CA PRO A 158 8.71 -9.18 21.11
C PRO A 158 9.30 -7.80 21.43
N SER A 159 9.07 -7.34 22.66
CA SER A 159 9.60 -6.05 23.15
C SER A 159 11.13 -6.03 23.13
N ALA A 160 11.73 -4.86 22.88
CA ALA A 160 13.18 -4.71 22.87
C ALA A 160 13.85 -5.17 24.18
N ASP A 161 13.18 -4.97 25.32
CA ASP A 161 13.68 -5.38 26.63
C ASP A 161 13.72 -6.91 26.79
N SER A 162 12.69 -7.61 26.31
CA SER A 162 12.66 -9.08 26.29
C SER A 162 13.74 -9.69 25.41
N VAL A 163 14.19 -8.96 24.38
CA VAL A 163 15.27 -9.37 23.47
C VAL A 163 16.64 -9.17 24.13
N ARG A 164 16.86 -8.03 24.81
CA ARG A 164 18.13 -7.72 25.48
C ARG A 164 18.44 -8.62 26.67
N ALA A 165 17.41 -9.14 27.34
CA ALA A 165 17.56 -9.96 28.55
C ALA A 165 18.12 -11.37 28.29
N GLN A 166 18.18 -11.84 27.03
CA GLN A 166 18.66 -13.18 26.70
C GLN A 166 20.10 -13.12 26.17
N ALA A 167 21.02 -13.86 26.80
CA ALA A 167 22.39 -14.00 26.32
C ALA A 167 22.41 -14.76 24.98
N SER A 168 22.98 -14.16 23.95
CA SER A 168 23.17 -14.79 22.63
C SER A 168 24.58 -15.33 22.48
N SER A 169 24.72 -16.53 21.92
CA SER A 169 26.02 -17.04 21.44
C SER A 169 26.05 -17.03 19.91
N PRO A 170 27.10 -16.46 19.27
CA PRO A 170 27.26 -16.51 17.81
C PRO A 170 27.35 -17.97 17.29
N ARG A 171 27.73 -18.90 18.16
CA ARG A 171 27.88 -20.34 17.88
C ARG A 171 26.61 -21.15 18.12
N ARG A 172 25.51 -20.53 18.56
CA ARG A 172 24.22 -21.21 18.70
C ARG A 172 23.24 -20.72 17.65
N TRP A 173 22.82 -21.61 16.76
CA TRP A 173 22.00 -21.26 15.60
C TRP A 173 20.62 -21.86 15.69
N LEU A 174 19.63 -21.15 15.14
CA LEU A 174 18.27 -21.63 15.03
C LEU A 174 17.91 -21.77 13.56
N PHE A 175 17.62 -22.99 13.13
CA PHE A 175 17.05 -23.29 11.84
C PHE A 175 15.54 -23.52 11.97
N VAL A 176 14.72 -22.74 11.26
CA VAL A 176 13.26 -22.85 11.34
C VAL A 176 12.70 -23.21 9.96
N THR A 177 12.06 -24.37 9.85
CA THR A 177 11.51 -24.86 8.58
C THR A 177 10.35 -25.84 8.78
N ARG A 178 9.68 -26.23 7.69
CA ARG A 178 8.69 -27.31 7.63
C ARG A 178 9.22 -28.42 6.72
N TRP A 179 9.02 -29.67 7.11
CA TRP A 179 9.52 -30.84 6.35
C TRP A 179 8.64 -31.30 5.19
N THR A 180 7.55 -30.60 4.93
CA THR A 180 6.56 -30.98 3.92
C THR A 180 6.63 -30.05 2.71
N GLY A 181 6.44 -30.61 1.51
CA GLY A 181 6.41 -29.84 0.27
C GLY A 181 7.77 -29.22 -0.11
N PRO A 182 7.78 -28.16 -0.93
CA PRO A 182 9.02 -27.52 -1.39
C PRO A 182 9.95 -27.08 -0.26
N LYS A 183 9.42 -26.58 0.87
CA LYS A 183 10.22 -26.23 2.08
C LYS A 183 11.00 -27.42 2.63
N GLY A 184 10.44 -28.62 2.55
CA GLY A 184 11.09 -29.83 3.04
C GLY A 184 12.28 -30.23 2.18
N GLU A 185 12.15 -30.17 0.86
CA GLU A 185 13.25 -30.48 -0.08
C GLU A 185 14.40 -29.50 0.11
N ARG A 186 14.07 -28.21 0.20
CA ARG A 186 14.99 -27.13 0.55
C ARG A 186 15.72 -27.35 1.86
N ALA A 187 14.99 -27.73 2.91
CA ALA A 187 15.61 -28.03 4.20
C ALA A 187 16.63 -29.16 4.08
N ARG A 188 16.32 -30.23 3.33
CA ARG A 188 17.25 -31.34 3.13
C ARG A 188 18.52 -30.94 2.40
N GLU A 189 18.41 -30.10 1.36
CA GLU A 189 19.58 -29.54 0.65
C GLU A 189 20.48 -28.77 1.61
N PHE A 190 19.91 -27.93 2.48
CA PHE A 190 20.68 -27.19 3.47
C PHE A 190 21.35 -28.11 4.51
N LEU A 191 20.64 -29.13 4.98
CA LEU A 191 21.18 -30.11 5.94
C LEU A 191 22.31 -30.96 5.36
N ASN A 192 22.45 -31.08 4.04
CA ASN A 192 23.61 -31.74 3.43
C ASN A 192 24.91 -30.94 3.63
N LEU A 193 24.82 -29.64 3.88
CA LEU A 193 25.98 -28.76 4.09
C LEU A 193 26.44 -28.77 5.55
N LEU A 194 25.57 -29.18 6.49
CA LEU A 194 25.84 -29.17 7.93
C LEU A 194 27.14 -29.86 8.34
N PRO A 195 27.50 -31.05 7.80
CA PRO A 195 28.71 -31.72 8.25
C PRO A 195 29.97 -30.90 8.08
N GLU A 196 30.08 -30.16 6.97
CA GLU A 196 31.25 -29.33 6.71
C GLU A 196 31.42 -28.20 7.72
N TRP A 197 30.34 -27.72 8.34
CA TRP A 197 30.43 -26.69 9.37
C TRP A 197 30.58 -27.29 10.77
N MET A 198 29.79 -28.31 11.11
CA MET A 198 29.81 -28.89 12.46
C MET A 198 31.06 -29.73 12.74
N ASP A 199 31.69 -30.31 11.72
CA ASP A 199 32.96 -31.03 11.87
C ASP A 199 34.13 -30.06 12.09
N ASN A 200 34.13 -28.92 11.38
CA ASN A 200 35.22 -27.93 11.43
C ASN A 200 35.09 -26.94 12.60
N HIS A 201 33.88 -26.75 13.14
CA HIS A 201 33.59 -25.82 14.24
C HIS A 201 32.99 -26.60 15.42
N PRO A 202 33.80 -27.17 16.33
CA PRO A 202 33.34 -28.09 17.38
C PRO A 202 32.45 -27.42 18.44
N ASP A 203 32.49 -26.09 18.55
CA ASP A 203 31.67 -25.26 19.43
C ASP A 203 30.31 -24.87 18.83
N LEU A 204 30.07 -25.19 17.55
CA LEU A 204 28.80 -24.91 16.87
C LEU A 204 27.67 -25.82 17.40
N GLU A 205 26.60 -25.19 17.86
CA GLU A 205 25.31 -25.79 18.24
C GLU A 205 24.23 -25.36 17.24
N MET A 206 23.45 -26.31 16.72
CA MET A 206 22.32 -26.04 15.84
C MET A 206 21.01 -26.60 16.40
N HIS A 207 20.01 -25.74 16.53
CA HIS A 207 18.67 -26.12 16.96
C HIS A 207 17.70 -26.00 15.79
N LEU A 208 16.87 -27.01 15.59
CA LEU A 208 15.81 -27.02 14.59
C LEU A 208 14.45 -26.79 15.27
N ALA A 209 13.70 -25.79 14.82
CA ALA A 209 12.31 -25.57 15.21
C ALA A 209 11.36 -25.87 14.04
N GLY A 210 10.30 -26.61 14.32
CA GLY A 210 9.33 -27.07 13.34
C GLY A 210 8.73 -28.43 13.69
N SER A 211 7.72 -28.85 12.94
CA SER A 211 7.22 -30.24 12.98
C SER A 211 8.39 -31.21 12.73
N PRO A 212 8.39 -32.44 13.26
CA PRO A 212 9.40 -33.43 12.87
C PRO A 212 9.21 -33.89 11.41
N PRO A 213 10.26 -34.43 10.76
CA PRO A 213 10.10 -35.07 9.45
C PRO A 213 9.19 -36.30 9.58
N GLU A 214 8.36 -36.54 8.56
CA GLU A 214 7.46 -37.70 8.56
C GLU A 214 8.25 -39.02 8.67
N PRO A 215 7.81 -39.98 9.50
CA PRO A 215 8.49 -41.25 9.65
C PRO A 215 8.69 -41.96 8.30
N ARG A 216 9.80 -42.67 8.15
CA ARG A 216 10.17 -43.46 6.94
C ARG A 216 10.43 -42.63 5.67
N THR A 217 10.44 -41.30 5.75
CA THR A 217 10.88 -40.44 4.64
C THR A 217 12.42 -40.36 4.56
N PRO A 218 13.00 -40.00 3.41
CA PRO A 218 14.44 -39.73 3.31
C PRO A 218 14.91 -38.60 4.24
N ALA A 219 14.05 -37.61 4.49
CA ALA A 219 14.31 -36.53 5.45
C ALA A 219 14.48 -37.07 6.89
N ALA A 220 13.63 -38.00 7.30
CA ALA A 220 13.72 -38.62 8.62
C ALA A 220 15.00 -39.46 8.79
N ARG A 221 15.45 -40.15 7.74
CA ARG A 221 16.72 -40.89 7.76
C ARG A 221 17.91 -39.94 7.88
N GLN A 222 17.98 -38.94 7.00
CA GLN A 222 19.02 -37.91 7.02
C GLN A 222 19.11 -37.22 8.39
N TRP A 223 17.95 -36.85 8.96
CA TRP A 223 17.89 -36.27 10.30
C TRP A 223 18.40 -37.24 11.38
N GLY A 224 17.98 -38.51 11.32
CA GLY A 224 18.45 -39.55 12.24
C GLY A 224 19.97 -39.75 12.19
N ASP A 225 20.54 -39.78 11.00
CA ASP A 225 21.98 -39.94 10.79
C ASP A 225 22.77 -38.74 11.34
N LEU A 226 22.31 -37.52 11.06
CA LEU A 226 22.91 -36.30 11.59
C LEU A 226 22.79 -36.21 13.12
N GLN A 227 21.63 -36.58 13.67
CA GLN A 227 21.37 -36.60 15.11
C GLN A 227 22.26 -37.63 15.82
N ALA A 228 22.46 -38.81 15.24
CA ALA A 228 23.36 -39.84 15.75
C ALA A 228 24.82 -39.38 15.73
N ARG A 229 25.22 -38.62 14.69
CA ARG A 229 26.58 -38.08 14.54
C ARG A 229 26.90 -36.95 15.51
N TYR A 230 26.00 -35.98 15.67
CA TYR A 230 26.28 -34.74 16.43
C TYR A 230 25.67 -34.70 17.83
N GLY A 231 24.79 -35.64 18.16
CA GLY A 231 24.21 -35.80 19.49
C GLY A 231 23.63 -34.48 20.03
N PRO A 232 24.06 -34.01 21.22
CA PRO A 232 23.48 -32.83 21.87
C PRO A 232 23.78 -31.50 21.15
N ARG A 233 24.69 -31.48 20.17
CA ARG A 233 25.02 -30.29 19.38
C ARG A 233 24.01 -30.00 18.28
N LEU A 234 23.23 -31.00 17.85
CA LEU A 234 22.12 -30.85 16.91
C LEU A 234 20.83 -31.21 17.64
N ARG A 235 19.93 -30.24 17.90
CA ARG A 235 18.71 -30.50 18.70
C ARG A 235 17.44 -30.20 17.91
N HIS A 236 16.43 -31.04 18.07
CA HIS A 236 15.08 -30.75 17.59
C HIS A 236 14.24 -30.14 18.73
N LEU A 237 13.80 -28.89 18.59
CA LEU A 237 12.96 -28.21 19.58
C LEU A 237 11.48 -28.59 19.46
N GLY A 238 11.07 -29.17 18.34
CA GLY A 238 9.67 -29.43 18.06
C GLY A 238 8.93 -28.18 17.56
N PHE A 239 7.61 -28.23 17.66
CA PHE A 239 6.75 -27.10 17.32
C PHE A 239 6.86 -26.03 18.41
N VAL A 240 7.14 -24.79 17.99
CA VAL A 240 7.25 -23.62 18.87
C VAL A 240 6.18 -22.62 18.46
N ASP A 241 5.25 -22.31 19.37
CA ASP A 241 4.08 -21.45 19.08
C ASP A 241 4.48 -20.03 18.63
N GLN A 242 5.48 -19.44 19.30
CA GLN A 242 6.04 -18.12 18.99
C GLN A 242 7.56 -18.19 18.91
N VAL A 243 8.06 -18.60 17.75
CA VAL A 243 9.49 -18.81 17.53
C VAL A 243 10.28 -17.49 17.63
N GLU A 244 9.64 -16.35 17.38
CA GLU A 244 10.24 -15.02 17.48
C GLU A 244 10.73 -14.72 18.91
N GLY A 245 10.07 -15.27 19.94
CA GLY A 245 10.43 -15.06 21.35
C GLY A 245 11.73 -15.74 21.79
N ILE A 246 12.20 -16.73 21.03
CA ILE A 246 13.46 -17.45 21.33
C ILE A 246 14.63 -16.97 20.47
N PHE A 247 14.40 -16.21 19.39
CA PHE A 247 15.46 -15.66 18.53
C PHE A 247 16.59 -14.95 19.27
N PRO A 248 16.34 -14.20 20.37
CA PRO A 248 17.41 -13.48 21.05
C PRO A 248 18.51 -14.40 21.59
N SER A 249 18.17 -15.64 21.97
CA SER A 249 19.11 -16.66 22.47
C SER A 249 20.07 -17.24 21.40
N TYR A 250 19.90 -16.87 20.13
CA TYR A 250 20.66 -17.43 18.99
C TYR A 250 21.51 -16.38 18.30
N GLY A 251 22.68 -16.77 17.81
CA GLY A 251 23.58 -15.93 17.04
C GLY A 251 23.12 -15.73 15.60
N LEU A 252 22.71 -16.82 14.95
CA LEU A 252 22.21 -16.83 13.58
C LEU A 252 20.84 -17.49 13.49
N ILE A 253 19.93 -16.83 12.77
CA ILE A 253 18.63 -17.40 12.40
C ILE A 253 18.64 -17.82 10.93
N VAL A 254 18.32 -19.08 10.66
CA VAL A 254 18.23 -19.62 9.31
C VAL A 254 16.77 -19.88 8.97
N GLY A 255 16.28 -19.28 7.88
CA GLY A 255 14.90 -19.49 7.42
C GLY A 255 14.48 -18.52 6.31
N GLY A 256 13.27 -18.71 5.79
CA GLY A 256 12.70 -17.88 4.72
C GLY A 256 11.37 -17.23 5.11
N GLY A 257 10.89 -16.32 4.27
CA GLY A 257 9.60 -15.65 4.45
C GLY A 257 9.45 -15.00 5.83
N ARG A 258 8.41 -15.40 6.57
CA ARG A 258 8.09 -14.86 7.91
C ARG A 258 9.25 -14.97 8.90
N ILE A 259 10.04 -16.04 8.86
CA ILE A 259 11.12 -16.25 9.82
C ILE A 259 12.22 -15.22 9.62
N ALA A 260 12.66 -15.04 8.37
CA ALA A 260 13.67 -14.06 8.03
C ALA A 260 13.17 -12.63 8.25
N LEU A 261 11.90 -12.34 7.92
CA LEU A 261 11.25 -11.07 8.25
C LEU A 261 11.33 -10.75 9.75
N ALA A 262 10.92 -11.70 10.60
CA ALA A 262 10.92 -11.51 12.04
C ALA A 262 12.34 -11.37 12.62
N ALA A 263 13.30 -12.18 12.15
CA ALA A 263 14.69 -12.11 12.58
C ALA A 263 15.33 -10.77 12.20
N ALA A 264 15.13 -10.34 10.94
CA ALA A 264 15.59 -9.05 10.45
C ALA A 264 14.97 -7.89 11.23
N ALA A 265 13.65 -7.92 11.48
CA ALA A 265 12.97 -6.90 12.27
C ALA A 265 13.47 -6.83 13.72
N LEU A 266 13.99 -7.93 14.28
CA LEU A 266 14.59 -7.96 15.61
C LEU A 266 16.09 -7.59 15.61
N GLY A 267 16.67 -7.28 14.46
CA GLY A 267 18.09 -6.97 14.32
C GLY A 267 18.99 -8.18 14.56
N LYS A 268 18.49 -9.40 14.32
CA LYS A 268 19.28 -10.62 14.42
C LYS A 268 19.92 -10.92 13.08
N ALA A 269 21.16 -11.40 13.10
CA ALA A 269 21.79 -11.96 11.90
C ALA A 269 20.93 -13.09 11.36
N CYS A 270 20.68 -13.07 10.06
CA CYS A 270 19.79 -14.02 9.41
C CYS A 270 20.35 -14.46 8.07
N PHE A 271 20.40 -15.78 7.88
CA PHE A 271 20.63 -16.39 6.59
C PHE A 271 19.27 -16.69 5.95
N ALA A 272 18.90 -15.86 4.97
CA ALA A 272 17.60 -15.90 4.33
C ALA A 272 17.58 -16.93 3.19
N PHE A 273 16.76 -17.95 3.39
CA PHE A 273 16.61 -19.08 2.48
C PHE A 273 15.13 -19.50 2.43
N GLY A 274 14.48 -19.26 1.30
CA GLY A 274 13.07 -19.57 1.11
C GLY A 274 12.83 -20.69 0.11
N GLU A 275 11.55 -21.00 -0.08
CA GLU A 275 11.09 -22.07 -0.99
C GLU A 275 11.61 -21.92 -2.43
N ALA A 276 11.64 -20.70 -2.95
CA ALA A 276 11.92 -20.42 -4.35
C ALA A 276 13.38 -20.07 -4.60
N SER A 277 14.05 -19.37 -3.67
CA SER A 277 15.43 -18.95 -3.86
C SER A 277 16.22 -18.74 -2.56
N THR A 278 17.54 -18.64 -2.70
CA THR A 278 18.48 -18.34 -1.62
C THR A 278 18.93 -16.88 -1.72
N CYS A 279 18.57 -16.07 -0.71
CA CYS A 279 19.02 -14.69 -0.61
C CYS A 279 20.43 -14.59 0.00
N GLY A 280 20.78 -15.52 0.90
CA GLY A 280 22.04 -15.53 1.62
C GLY A 280 21.96 -14.79 2.96
N LEU A 281 23.12 -14.47 3.53
CA LEU A 281 23.24 -13.67 4.74
C LEU A 281 22.75 -12.24 4.47
N LEU A 282 21.77 -11.78 5.25
CA LEU A 282 21.16 -10.48 5.05
C LEU A 282 22.14 -9.34 5.31
N ARG A 283 22.21 -8.41 4.36
CA ARG A 283 23.02 -7.19 4.38
C ARG A 283 22.22 -6.04 3.77
N PRO A 284 22.53 -4.76 4.06
CA PRO A 284 21.81 -3.64 3.46
C PRO A 284 21.77 -3.69 1.92
N ALA A 285 22.85 -4.19 1.30
CA ALA A 285 22.96 -4.32 -0.15
C ALA A 285 21.98 -5.34 -0.78
N ASN A 286 21.64 -6.44 -0.10
CA ASN A 286 20.74 -7.47 -0.63
C ASN A 286 19.30 -7.36 -0.10
N LEU A 287 19.05 -6.51 0.92
CA LEU A 287 17.75 -6.34 1.55
C LEU A 287 16.62 -5.99 0.56
N PRO A 288 16.79 -5.09 -0.43
CA PRO A 288 15.71 -4.78 -1.38
C PRO A 288 15.25 -6.01 -2.18
N SER A 289 16.18 -6.86 -2.61
CA SER A 289 15.89 -8.10 -3.34
C SER A 289 15.26 -9.16 -2.42
N ALA A 290 15.73 -9.25 -1.17
CA ALA A 290 15.13 -10.11 -0.15
C ALA A 290 13.67 -9.71 0.13
N LEU A 291 13.39 -8.43 0.36
CA LEU A 291 12.01 -7.92 0.54
C LEU A 291 11.13 -8.20 -0.69
N PHE A 292 11.67 -7.98 -1.90
CA PHE A 292 10.96 -8.23 -3.15
C PHE A 292 10.50 -9.69 -3.29
N SER A 293 11.35 -10.64 -2.91
CA SER A 293 11.11 -12.09 -3.01
C SER A 293 10.44 -12.71 -1.77
N ASN A 294 10.06 -11.90 -0.77
CA ASN A 294 9.66 -12.40 0.55
C ASN A 294 10.72 -13.35 1.16
N PHE A 295 11.97 -12.90 1.19
CA PHE A 295 13.13 -13.60 1.71
C PHE A 295 13.30 -14.99 1.09
N GLY A 296 13.19 -15.03 -0.24
CA GLY A 296 13.35 -16.23 -1.04
C GLY A 296 12.13 -17.15 -1.11
N ASP A 297 11.02 -16.86 -0.43
CA ASP A 297 9.83 -17.72 -0.50
C ASP A 297 9.09 -17.61 -1.85
N ILE A 298 9.33 -16.55 -2.63
CA ILE A 298 8.56 -16.26 -3.84
C ILE A 298 9.45 -15.77 -4.98
N GLU A 299 9.35 -16.44 -6.13
CA GLU A 299 9.86 -15.95 -7.42
C GLU A 299 8.73 -15.49 -8.36
N PRO A 300 8.98 -14.45 -9.19
CA PRO A 300 8.00 -13.96 -10.16
C PRO A 300 7.59 -14.98 -11.22
N GLN A 301 8.44 -15.96 -11.52
CA GLN A 301 8.18 -17.05 -12.46
C GLN A 301 8.41 -18.38 -11.74
N ALA A 302 7.66 -19.43 -12.13
CA ALA A 302 7.87 -20.75 -11.56
C ALA A 302 9.14 -21.35 -12.15
N GLN A 303 10.20 -21.42 -11.37
CA GLN A 303 11.44 -22.11 -11.70
C GLN A 303 11.85 -22.97 -10.50
N ASP A 304 12.42 -24.13 -10.79
CA ASP A 304 13.02 -24.98 -9.77
C ASP A 304 14.49 -24.57 -9.64
N THR A 305 14.75 -23.57 -8.80
CA THR A 305 16.08 -22.98 -8.65
C THR A 305 16.81 -23.72 -7.53
N PRO A 306 17.84 -24.54 -7.72
CA PRO A 306 18.47 -25.30 -6.62
C PRO A 306 19.06 -24.39 -5.51
N LEU A 307 19.27 -24.93 -4.29
CA LEU A 307 19.93 -24.18 -3.21
C LEU A 307 21.26 -23.67 -3.75
N ARG A 308 21.56 -22.38 -3.52
CA ARG A 308 22.86 -21.80 -3.88
C ARG A 308 23.91 -22.27 -2.89
N ALA A 309 24.31 -23.54 -2.98
CA ALA A 309 25.18 -24.20 -2.02
C ALA A 309 26.52 -23.47 -1.87
N ASP A 310 27.14 -23.05 -2.98
CA ASP A 310 28.42 -22.31 -2.93
C ASP A 310 28.31 -20.96 -2.21
N LEU A 311 27.18 -20.26 -2.38
CA LEU A 311 26.89 -19.03 -1.65
C LEU A 311 26.73 -19.33 -0.16
N ALA A 312 25.92 -20.34 0.17
CA ALA A 312 25.68 -20.76 1.55
C ALA A 312 27.00 -21.14 2.24
N ARG A 313 27.81 -22.01 1.62
CA ARG A 313 29.13 -22.41 2.11
C ARG A 313 30.02 -21.21 2.42
N ARG A 314 30.16 -20.30 1.45
CA ARG A 314 31.03 -19.14 1.60
C ARG A 314 30.56 -18.21 2.72
N GLU A 315 29.30 -17.78 2.70
CA GLU A 315 28.82 -16.76 3.65
C GLU A 315 28.66 -17.29 5.07
N ILE A 316 28.30 -18.57 5.24
CA ILE A 316 28.26 -19.19 6.56
C ILE A 316 29.67 -19.34 7.13
N GLU A 317 30.64 -19.75 6.31
CA GLU A 317 32.01 -19.87 6.77
C GLU A 317 32.62 -18.50 7.10
N GLU A 318 32.31 -17.45 6.34
CA GLU A 318 32.63 -16.06 6.68
C GLU A 318 32.04 -15.67 8.05
N PHE A 319 30.75 -15.96 8.28
CA PHE A 319 30.09 -15.70 9.56
C PHE A 319 30.76 -16.44 10.73
N LEU A 320 31.07 -17.74 10.56
CA LEU A 320 31.74 -18.56 11.58
C LEU A 320 33.18 -18.10 11.89
N ARG A 321 33.82 -17.37 10.96
CA ARG A 321 35.15 -16.75 11.15
C ARG A 321 35.08 -15.36 11.79
N GLY A 322 33.90 -14.91 12.22
CA GLY A 322 33.70 -13.61 12.86
C GLY A 322 33.47 -12.46 11.88
N GLN A 323 33.21 -12.74 10.59
CA GLN A 323 32.79 -11.72 9.62
C GLN A 323 31.25 -11.58 9.64
N GLU A 324 30.70 -11.35 10.82
CA GLU A 324 29.27 -11.15 11.03
C GLU A 324 28.82 -9.80 10.45
N PRO A 325 27.54 -9.64 10.07
CA PRO A 325 27.02 -8.33 9.68
C PRO A 325 27.21 -7.34 10.83
N ALA A 326 27.71 -6.14 10.51
CA ALA A 326 28.01 -5.14 11.53
C ALA A 326 26.74 -4.75 12.32
N PRO A 327 26.83 -4.40 13.60
CA PRO A 327 25.67 -3.97 14.39
C PRO A 327 24.89 -2.82 13.75
N GLU A 328 25.58 -1.89 13.06
CA GLU A 328 24.97 -0.77 12.35
C GLU A 328 24.14 -1.25 11.14
N ASP A 329 24.64 -2.25 10.41
CA ASP A 329 23.93 -2.87 9.29
C ASP A 329 22.67 -3.59 9.78
N LEU A 330 22.77 -4.35 10.87
CA LEU A 330 21.65 -5.04 11.50
C LEU A 330 20.59 -4.04 11.98
N ALA A 331 21.01 -2.90 12.54
CA ALA A 331 20.10 -1.83 12.97
C ALA A 331 19.38 -1.19 11.78
N LEU A 332 20.08 -0.91 10.68
CA LEU A 332 19.51 -0.36 9.46
C LEU A 332 18.50 -1.32 8.82
N ILE A 333 18.84 -2.62 8.75
CA ILE A 333 17.93 -3.67 8.28
C ILE A 333 16.70 -3.73 9.18
N ALA A 334 16.88 -3.75 10.51
CA ALA A 334 15.77 -3.84 11.46
C ALA A 334 14.83 -2.64 11.35
N GLU A 335 15.36 -1.43 11.28
CA GLU A 335 14.55 -0.22 11.09
C GLU A 335 13.73 -0.31 9.81
N ARG A 336 14.36 -0.72 8.70
CA ARG A 336 13.66 -0.84 7.43
C ARG A 336 12.57 -1.90 7.46
N VAL A 337 12.88 -3.09 7.97
CA VAL A 337 11.93 -4.22 7.98
C VAL A 337 10.79 -4.00 8.97
N ARG A 338 11.05 -3.41 10.14
CA ARG A 338 9.98 -3.09 11.12
C ARG A 338 8.87 -2.25 10.50
N ARG A 339 9.22 -1.24 9.72
CA ARG A 339 8.25 -0.38 9.01
C ARG A 339 7.34 -1.17 8.06
N GLU A 340 7.79 -2.32 7.56
CA GLU A 340 7.06 -3.15 6.59
C GLU A 340 6.18 -4.24 7.26
N VAL A 341 6.43 -4.59 8.53
CA VAL A 341 5.78 -5.73 9.21
C VAL A 341 5.13 -5.41 10.54
N GLU A 342 5.45 -4.29 11.17
CA GLU A 342 4.92 -3.92 12.48
C GLU A 342 3.39 -3.83 12.42
N ALA A 343 2.73 -4.61 13.30
CA ALA A 343 1.28 -4.81 13.21
C ALA A 343 0.49 -3.50 13.20
N GLU A 344 0.84 -2.52 14.03
CA GLU A 344 0.14 -1.23 14.09
C GLU A 344 0.22 -0.48 12.76
N THR A 345 1.42 -0.38 12.19
CA THR A 345 1.70 0.27 10.91
C THR A 345 0.97 -0.45 9.76
N VAL A 346 1.11 -1.77 9.68
CA VAL A 346 0.48 -2.59 8.63
C VAL A 346 -1.05 -2.55 8.72
N VAL A 347 -1.62 -2.61 9.93
CA VAL A 347 -3.08 -2.50 10.12
C VAL A 347 -3.58 -1.14 9.65
N LYS A 348 -2.87 -0.05 9.98
CA LYS A 348 -3.22 1.31 9.52
C LYS A 348 -3.21 1.40 7.98
N ASP A 349 -2.21 0.80 7.34
CA ASP A 349 -2.13 0.76 5.87
C ASP A 349 -3.27 -0.07 5.27
N ILE A 350 -3.61 -1.22 5.87
CA ILE A 350 -4.77 -2.03 5.45
C ILE A 350 -6.08 -1.24 5.60
N VAL A 351 -6.24 -0.46 6.68
CA VAL A 351 -7.41 0.41 6.84
C VAL A 351 -7.48 1.43 5.71
N SER A 352 -6.37 2.06 5.31
CA SER A 352 -6.34 2.97 4.15
C SER A 352 -6.77 2.26 2.86
N ILE A 353 -6.34 1.00 2.66
CA ILE A 353 -6.75 0.16 1.53
C ILE A 353 -8.25 -0.14 1.57
N TYR A 354 -8.82 -0.47 2.73
CA TYR A 354 -10.26 -0.68 2.90
C TYR A 354 -11.06 0.55 2.56
N GLN A 355 -10.66 1.70 3.09
CA GLN A 355 -11.36 2.95 2.84
C GLN A 355 -11.36 3.29 1.34
N SER A 356 -10.23 3.06 0.67
CA SER A 356 -10.10 3.22 -0.78
C SER A 356 -10.99 2.23 -1.55
N ALA A 357 -11.04 0.96 -1.13
CA ALA A 357 -11.92 -0.06 -1.71
C ALA A 357 -13.40 0.32 -1.60
N ARG A 358 -13.84 0.87 -0.46
CA ARG A 358 -15.22 1.36 -0.28
C ARG A 358 -15.56 2.50 -1.22
N LEU A 359 -14.63 3.44 -1.41
CA LEU A 359 -14.85 4.56 -2.31
C LEU A 359 -14.91 4.09 -3.77
N LEU A 360 -14.02 3.18 -4.19
CA LEU A 360 -14.06 2.54 -5.51
C LEU A 360 -15.35 1.74 -5.72
N LYS A 361 -15.86 1.06 -4.69
CA LYS A 361 -17.15 0.36 -4.74
C LYS A 361 -18.32 1.32 -4.95
N ARG A 362 -18.31 2.43 -4.22
CA ARG A 362 -19.36 3.46 -4.27
C ARG A 362 -19.36 4.22 -5.59
N HIS A 363 -18.17 4.58 -6.08
CA HIS A 363 -18.00 5.38 -7.28
C HIS A 363 -16.89 4.82 -8.19
N PRO A 364 -17.19 3.77 -8.99
CA PRO A 364 -16.21 3.11 -9.87
C PRO A 364 -15.93 3.90 -11.17
N ARG A 365 -16.15 5.22 -11.17
CA ARG A 365 -15.97 6.10 -12.32
C ARG A 365 -14.96 7.21 -12.01
N PRO A 366 -14.29 7.77 -13.02
CA PRO A 366 -13.41 8.93 -12.81
C PRO A 366 -14.16 10.10 -12.19
N ILE A 367 -13.51 10.77 -11.24
CA ILE A 367 -13.94 12.08 -10.74
C ILE A 367 -13.19 13.13 -11.58
N PRO A 368 -13.88 13.98 -12.35
CA PRO A 368 -13.21 15.03 -13.11
C PRO A 368 -12.65 16.09 -12.15
N VAL A 369 -11.36 16.38 -12.30
CA VAL A 369 -10.67 17.46 -11.60
C VAL A 369 -10.35 18.53 -12.65
N LEU A 370 -11.03 19.67 -12.58
CA LEU A 370 -10.85 20.78 -13.53
C LEU A 370 -9.85 21.78 -12.97
N MET A 371 -8.86 22.15 -13.77
CA MET A 371 -7.82 23.10 -13.37
C MET A 371 -8.00 24.45 -14.05
N TYR A 372 -8.13 25.46 -13.20
CA TYR A 372 -8.14 26.89 -13.52
C TYR A 372 -6.87 27.52 -12.93
N HIS A 373 -6.51 28.73 -13.39
CA HIS A 373 -5.51 29.56 -12.70
C HIS A 373 -6.11 30.95 -12.48
N GLN A 374 -6.41 31.66 -13.57
CA GLN A 374 -6.93 33.02 -13.50
C GLN A 374 -8.38 33.12 -13.98
N VAL A 375 -9.17 33.96 -13.30
CA VAL A 375 -10.47 34.45 -13.78
C VAL A 375 -10.34 35.94 -14.05
N THR A 376 -10.48 36.38 -15.29
CA THR A 376 -10.25 37.79 -15.70
C THR A 376 -11.55 38.47 -16.12
N GLU A 377 -11.62 39.80 -16.13
CA GLU A 377 -12.82 40.48 -16.67
C GLU A 377 -12.88 40.38 -18.20
N SER A 378 -11.74 40.58 -18.87
CA SER A 378 -11.58 40.47 -20.32
C SER A 378 -10.52 39.44 -20.70
N PRO A 379 -10.50 38.98 -21.96
CA PRO A 379 -9.39 38.16 -22.45
C PRO A 379 -8.04 38.86 -22.27
N ILE A 380 -7.00 38.08 -21.94
CA ILE A 380 -5.63 38.55 -21.82
C ILE A 380 -4.75 37.81 -22.84
N ASP A 381 -3.75 38.50 -23.39
CA ASP A 381 -2.79 37.88 -24.29
C ASP A 381 -1.62 37.31 -23.48
N THR A 382 -1.53 35.99 -23.42
CA THR A 382 -0.49 35.26 -22.68
C THR A 382 -0.20 33.94 -23.37
N PRO A 383 1.08 33.55 -23.54
CA PRO A 383 1.44 32.34 -24.27
C PRO A 383 0.93 31.07 -23.60
N HIS A 384 0.78 31.07 -22.26
CA HIS A 384 0.32 29.90 -21.52
C HIS A 384 -1.20 29.70 -21.57
N ARG A 385 -1.97 30.75 -21.88
CA ARG A 385 -3.45 30.71 -22.02
C ARG A 385 -4.16 30.10 -20.80
N ILE A 386 -3.60 30.30 -19.61
CA ILE A 386 -4.11 29.76 -18.33
C ILE A 386 -5.14 30.70 -17.67
N PHE A 387 -6.11 31.17 -18.44
CA PHE A 387 -7.16 32.05 -17.93
C PHE A 387 -8.53 31.69 -18.51
N VAL A 388 -9.58 32.15 -17.84
CA VAL A 388 -10.94 32.23 -18.37
C VAL A 388 -11.52 33.59 -18.00
N THR A 389 -12.41 34.14 -18.83
CA THR A 389 -13.12 35.35 -18.42
C THR A 389 -14.18 35.03 -17.37
N ARG A 390 -14.58 36.04 -16.59
CA ARG A 390 -15.65 35.96 -15.58
C ARG A 390 -16.94 35.40 -16.16
N GLU A 391 -17.33 35.88 -17.34
CA GLU A 391 -18.51 35.41 -18.05
C GLU A 391 -18.37 33.95 -18.51
N THR A 392 -17.19 33.56 -19.02
CA THR A 392 -16.92 32.17 -19.40
C THR A 392 -16.96 31.25 -18.16
N PHE A 393 -16.37 31.66 -17.05
CA PHE A 393 -16.40 30.89 -15.80
C PHE A 393 -17.82 30.75 -15.24
N ARG A 394 -18.63 31.83 -15.27
CA ARG A 394 -20.05 31.80 -14.92
C ARG A 394 -20.80 30.75 -15.76
N ARG A 395 -20.56 30.72 -17.07
CA ARG A 395 -21.14 29.73 -17.99
C ARG A 395 -20.66 28.30 -17.70
N HIS A 396 -19.43 28.11 -17.24
CA HIS A 396 -18.93 26.81 -16.78
C HIS A 396 -19.70 26.32 -15.56
N LEU A 397 -19.81 27.14 -14.52
CA LEU A 397 -20.54 26.81 -13.29
C LEU A 397 -22.01 26.51 -13.57
N TRP A 398 -22.65 27.30 -14.46
CA TRP A 398 -24.00 27.03 -14.93
C TRP A 398 -24.11 25.66 -15.61
N ALA A 399 -23.17 25.31 -16.49
CA ALA A 399 -23.17 24.02 -17.19
C ALA A 399 -23.01 22.84 -16.21
N LEU A 400 -22.13 22.99 -15.21
CA LEU A 400 -21.95 22.00 -14.14
C LEU A 400 -23.23 21.82 -13.32
N ARG A 401 -23.84 22.92 -12.86
CA ARG A 401 -25.09 22.91 -12.10
C ARG A 401 -26.23 22.28 -12.90
N ARG A 402 -26.40 22.67 -14.17
CA ARG A 402 -27.42 22.11 -15.07
C ARG A 402 -27.28 20.60 -15.28
N ARG A 403 -26.06 20.05 -15.16
CA ARG A 403 -25.79 18.60 -15.25
C ARG A 403 -25.91 17.88 -13.90
N GLY A 404 -26.29 18.59 -12.83
CA GLY A 404 -26.40 18.05 -11.48
C GLY A 404 -25.05 17.65 -10.91
N ARG A 405 -23.98 18.36 -11.27
CA ARG A 405 -22.66 18.16 -10.68
C ARG A 405 -22.63 18.73 -9.28
N VAL A 406 -21.95 18.02 -8.38
CA VAL A 406 -21.72 18.46 -7.00
C VAL A 406 -20.22 18.63 -6.81
N ALA A 407 -19.81 19.80 -6.35
CA ALA A 407 -18.42 20.07 -6.05
C ALA A 407 -17.98 19.28 -4.82
N LEU A 408 -16.80 18.67 -4.88
CA LEU A 408 -16.09 18.10 -3.74
C LEU A 408 -14.71 18.76 -3.63
N THR A 409 -14.20 18.84 -2.42
CA THR A 409 -12.78 19.13 -2.14
C THR A 409 -12.02 17.84 -1.80
N PHE A 410 -10.69 17.91 -1.59
CA PHE A 410 -9.94 16.72 -1.17
C PHE A 410 -10.23 16.35 0.29
N GLN A 411 -10.52 17.33 1.15
CA GLN A 411 -11.01 17.05 2.51
C GLN A 411 -12.36 16.33 2.49
N ASP A 412 -13.28 16.69 1.58
CA ASP A 412 -14.55 15.95 1.44
C ASP A 412 -14.29 14.47 1.10
N LEU A 413 -13.36 14.20 0.18
CA LEU A 413 -12.96 12.82 -0.15
C LEU A 413 -12.39 12.08 1.07
N LEU A 414 -11.53 12.74 1.85
CA LEU A 414 -11.01 12.17 3.10
C LEU A 414 -12.12 11.87 4.10
N ASP A 415 -13.08 12.78 4.27
CA ASP A 415 -14.16 12.62 5.23
C ASP A 415 -15.07 11.43 4.85
N PHE A 416 -15.35 11.24 3.56
CA PHE A 416 -16.05 10.04 3.07
C PHE A 416 -15.21 8.77 3.25
N LYS A 417 -13.92 8.84 2.93
CA LYS A 417 -12.97 7.72 3.03
C LYS A 417 -12.86 7.25 4.48
N GLN A 418 -12.69 8.17 5.41
CA GLN A 418 -12.53 7.92 6.85
C GLN A 418 -13.86 7.66 7.57
N GLY A 419 -15.00 7.82 6.89
CA GLY A 419 -16.32 7.57 7.46
C GLY A 419 -16.84 8.68 8.37
N ARG A 420 -16.21 9.87 8.37
CA ARG A 420 -16.75 11.08 9.01
C ARG A 420 -18.01 11.57 8.31
N ARG A 421 -18.14 11.27 7.01
CA ARG A 421 -19.36 11.42 6.22
C ARG A 421 -19.81 10.07 5.69
N PRO A 422 -21.11 9.75 5.71
CA PRO A 422 -21.60 8.46 5.26
C PRO A 422 -21.53 8.36 3.73
N LEU A 423 -21.02 7.25 3.21
CA LEU A 423 -20.90 7.03 1.75
C LEU A 423 -22.23 7.06 0.99
N SER A 424 -23.37 6.90 1.68
CA SER A 424 -24.71 7.10 1.12
C SER A 424 -24.91 8.51 0.55
N GLU A 425 -24.27 9.51 1.14
CA GLU A 425 -24.29 10.91 0.69
C GLU A 425 -23.28 11.21 -0.42
N PHE A 426 -22.39 10.27 -0.75
CA PHE A 426 -21.39 10.49 -1.79
C PHE A 426 -22.09 10.85 -3.11
N PRO A 427 -21.75 11.99 -3.75
CA PRO A 427 -22.47 12.48 -4.91
C PRO A 427 -22.46 11.50 -6.08
N ARG A 428 -23.56 11.45 -6.82
CA ARG A 428 -23.66 10.64 -8.06
C ARG A 428 -22.81 11.19 -9.21
N ARG A 429 -22.55 12.51 -9.21
CA ARG A 429 -21.81 13.22 -10.25
C ARG A 429 -20.84 14.22 -9.61
N PRO A 430 -19.81 13.74 -8.89
CA PRO A 430 -18.82 14.62 -8.29
C PRO A 430 -18.03 15.36 -9.37
N VAL A 431 -17.49 16.51 -9.00
CA VAL A 431 -16.46 17.27 -9.73
C VAL A 431 -15.58 17.96 -8.70
N ILE A 432 -14.29 18.08 -8.97
CA ILE A 432 -13.37 18.89 -8.18
C ILE A 432 -12.94 20.07 -9.05
N LEU A 433 -13.05 21.28 -8.50
CA LEU A 433 -12.58 22.50 -9.14
C LEU A 433 -11.30 22.93 -8.43
N THR A 434 -10.21 23.13 -9.17
CA THR A 434 -8.92 23.52 -8.63
C THR A 434 -8.42 24.81 -9.25
N PHE A 435 -7.74 25.63 -8.45
CA PHE A 435 -7.07 26.86 -8.84
C PHE A 435 -5.62 26.81 -8.38
N ASP A 436 -4.68 27.26 -9.19
CA ASP A 436 -3.25 27.26 -8.85
C ASP A 436 -2.73 28.69 -8.68
N ASP A 437 -1.52 28.80 -8.12
CA ASP A 437 -0.69 30.00 -7.89
C ASP A 437 -1.20 31.03 -6.88
N GLY A 438 -2.52 31.15 -6.66
CA GLY A 438 -3.08 32.08 -5.70
C GLY A 438 -3.19 33.51 -6.21
N TYR A 439 -3.59 33.70 -7.46
CA TYR A 439 -3.84 35.01 -8.05
C TYR A 439 -4.95 35.78 -7.31
N LEU A 440 -4.82 37.10 -7.21
CA LEU A 440 -5.81 37.96 -6.54
C LEU A 440 -7.21 37.84 -7.14
N ASN A 441 -7.30 37.58 -8.44
CA ASN A 441 -8.58 37.41 -9.13
C ASN A 441 -9.34 36.12 -8.75
N ASN A 442 -8.70 35.17 -8.06
CA ASN A 442 -9.40 34.05 -7.42
C ASN A 442 -10.31 34.53 -6.28
N LEU A 443 -9.85 35.51 -5.50
CA LEU A 443 -10.65 36.15 -4.45
C LEU A 443 -11.71 37.07 -5.04
N THR A 444 -11.31 37.99 -5.92
CA THR A 444 -12.19 39.10 -6.34
C THR A 444 -13.25 38.67 -7.36
N LEU A 445 -12.96 37.68 -8.21
CA LEU A 445 -13.85 37.28 -9.32
C LEU A 445 -14.35 35.83 -9.22
N ALA A 446 -13.50 34.88 -8.84
CA ALA A 446 -13.90 33.47 -8.76
C ALA A 446 -14.74 33.15 -7.52
N ALA A 447 -14.31 33.60 -6.32
CA ALA A 447 -15.00 33.31 -5.06
C ALA A 447 -16.48 33.76 -5.04
N PRO A 448 -16.84 34.97 -5.51
CA PRO A 448 -18.24 35.40 -5.56
C PRO A 448 -19.11 34.51 -6.45
N LEU A 449 -18.59 34.10 -7.62
CA LEU A 449 -19.32 33.21 -8.53
C LEU A 449 -19.45 31.80 -7.97
N LEU A 450 -18.41 31.26 -7.33
CA LEU A 450 -18.50 29.97 -6.63
C LEU A 450 -19.60 30.00 -5.56
N LYS A 451 -19.65 31.07 -4.75
CA LYS A 451 -20.68 31.29 -3.73
C LYS A 451 -22.08 31.38 -4.35
N GLU A 452 -22.25 32.18 -5.41
CA GLU A 452 -23.53 32.35 -6.12
C GLU A 452 -24.09 31.01 -6.66
N PHE A 453 -23.22 30.16 -7.21
CA PHE A 453 -23.62 28.87 -7.78
C PHE A 453 -23.64 27.73 -6.76
N GLY A 454 -23.19 27.96 -5.51
CA GLY A 454 -23.11 26.93 -4.46
C GLY A 454 -22.02 25.89 -4.70
N PHE A 455 -20.92 26.27 -5.36
CA PHE A 455 -19.76 25.41 -5.57
C PHE A 455 -18.66 25.73 -4.56
N ARG A 456 -17.95 24.67 -4.16
CA ARG A 456 -16.65 24.78 -3.47
C ARG A 456 -15.53 24.43 -4.43
N ALA A 457 -14.33 24.89 -4.15
CA ALA A 457 -13.13 24.64 -4.93
C ALA A 457 -11.92 24.43 -4.02
N VAL A 458 -10.81 23.99 -4.59
CA VAL A 458 -9.50 23.89 -3.94
C VAL A 458 -8.59 24.94 -4.56
N ILE A 459 -7.87 25.70 -3.75
CA ILE A 459 -6.84 26.63 -4.23
C ILE A 459 -5.48 26.16 -3.73
N PHE A 460 -4.54 25.96 -4.66
CA PHE A 460 -3.18 25.57 -4.38
C PHE A 460 -2.32 26.83 -4.29
N LEU A 461 -1.90 27.18 -3.07
CA LEU A 461 -1.13 28.38 -2.80
C LEU A 461 0.36 28.06 -2.72
N LEU A 462 1.20 28.97 -3.23
CA LEU A 462 2.59 29.04 -2.83
C LEU A 462 2.67 29.46 -1.36
N ALA A 463 3.42 28.70 -0.56
CA ALA A 463 3.54 28.96 0.87
C ALA A 463 4.28 30.27 1.19
N ASP A 464 5.07 30.79 0.26
CA ASP A 464 5.66 32.11 0.39
C ASP A 464 4.60 33.21 0.15
N ALA A 465 4.18 33.86 1.24
CA ALA A 465 3.24 34.98 1.21
C ALA A 465 3.90 36.33 0.89
N SER A 466 5.23 36.37 0.77
CA SER A 466 5.96 37.59 0.38
C SER A 466 5.87 37.87 -1.12
N LEU A 467 5.65 36.84 -1.93
CA LEU A 467 5.48 36.94 -3.38
C LEU A 467 4.26 37.81 -3.73
N ARG A 468 4.46 38.79 -4.62
CA ARG A 468 3.42 39.75 -5.05
C ARG A 468 2.94 39.53 -6.48
N ALA A 469 3.68 38.78 -7.28
CA ALA A 469 3.37 38.46 -8.66
C ALA A 469 3.98 37.11 -9.08
N ASN A 470 3.57 36.58 -10.23
CA ASN A 470 4.11 35.38 -10.86
C ASN A 470 5.53 35.60 -11.42
N THR A 471 6.51 35.71 -10.53
CA THR A 471 7.92 35.96 -10.88
C THR A 471 8.55 34.83 -11.70
N TRP A 472 8.03 33.60 -11.60
CA TRP A 472 8.50 32.45 -12.38
C TRP A 472 8.17 32.54 -13.88
N ASP A 473 7.28 33.44 -14.29
CA ASP A 473 6.95 33.70 -15.69
C ASP A 473 7.64 34.97 -16.23
N GLN A 474 8.63 35.51 -15.50
CA GLN A 474 9.29 36.75 -15.90
C GLN A 474 9.91 36.63 -17.30
N GLY A 475 9.51 37.54 -18.20
CA GLY A 475 9.94 37.54 -19.60
C GLY A 475 9.13 36.62 -20.54
N ALA A 476 8.26 35.76 -20.00
CA ALA A 476 7.38 34.88 -20.78
C ALA A 476 5.91 35.33 -20.75
N ALA A 477 5.42 35.86 -19.62
CA ALA A 477 4.04 36.33 -19.49
C ALA A 477 3.93 37.64 -18.69
N PRO A 478 2.79 38.36 -18.79
CA PRO A 478 2.52 39.52 -17.96
C PRO A 478 2.57 39.18 -16.46
N GLN A 479 3.06 40.12 -15.65
CA GLN A 479 3.04 40.01 -14.20
C GLN A 479 1.62 40.27 -13.69
N VAL A 480 1.05 39.29 -13.00
CA VAL A 480 -0.31 39.33 -12.45
C VAL A 480 -0.24 39.29 -10.92
N PRO A 481 -0.99 40.14 -10.19
CA PRO A 481 -0.97 40.17 -8.74
C PRO A 481 -1.34 38.84 -8.09
N LEU A 482 -0.52 38.40 -7.13
CA LEU A 482 -0.82 37.31 -6.21
C LEU A 482 -1.45 37.85 -4.93
N MET A 483 -2.26 37.03 -4.26
CA MET A 483 -2.86 37.40 -2.98
C MET A 483 -1.80 37.57 -1.89
N THR A 484 -1.92 38.67 -1.16
CA THR A 484 -1.21 38.93 0.11
C THR A 484 -1.77 38.08 1.25
N ALA A 485 -1.06 37.94 2.37
CA ALA A 485 -1.55 37.17 3.52
C ALA A 485 -2.95 37.61 4.03
N PRO A 486 -3.27 38.92 4.16
CA PRO A 486 -4.64 39.34 4.49
C PRO A 486 -5.70 38.92 3.46
N GLU A 487 -5.38 38.98 2.17
CA GLU A 487 -6.30 38.59 1.09
C GLU A 487 -6.48 37.07 1.03
N ARG A 488 -5.40 36.30 1.25
CA ARG A 488 -5.45 34.84 1.39
C ARG A 488 -6.37 34.43 2.55
N ARG A 489 -6.26 35.11 3.69
CA ARG A 489 -7.20 34.93 4.82
C ARG A 489 -8.63 35.26 4.41
N ALA A 490 -8.87 36.40 3.75
CA ALA A 490 -10.20 36.79 3.31
C ALA A 490 -10.82 35.76 2.33
N LEU A 491 -10.00 35.17 1.45
CA LEU A 491 -10.42 34.08 0.56
C LEU A 491 -10.78 32.82 1.35
N PHE A 492 -10.01 32.47 2.37
CA PHE A 492 -10.30 31.33 3.22
C PHE A 492 -11.60 31.51 4.02
N ASP A 493 -11.79 32.68 4.64
CA ASP A 493 -12.96 33.02 5.47
C ASP A 493 -14.28 33.05 4.66
N THR A 494 -14.16 33.14 3.34
CA THR A 494 -15.26 33.05 2.38
C THR A 494 -15.97 31.67 2.43
N GLY A 495 -15.27 30.62 2.89
CA GLY A 495 -15.77 29.26 3.05
C GLY A 495 -15.91 28.45 1.74
N VAL A 496 -15.68 29.07 0.58
CA VAL A 496 -15.82 28.41 -0.73
C VAL A 496 -14.55 27.66 -1.17
N PHE A 497 -13.40 27.97 -0.57
CA PHE A 497 -12.11 27.37 -0.93
C PHE A 497 -11.55 26.50 0.19
N GLU A 498 -11.10 25.30 -0.17
CA GLU A 498 -10.11 24.52 0.58
C GLU A 498 -8.70 24.94 0.18
N ILE A 499 -7.78 24.99 1.15
CA ILE A 499 -6.38 25.32 0.89
C ILE A 499 -5.57 24.05 0.60
N GLY A 500 -4.89 24.06 -0.55
CA GLY A 500 -3.86 23.11 -0.94
C GLY A 500 -2.48 23.78 -1.06
N SER A 501 -1.43 22.97 -1.10
CA SER A 501 -0.06 23.44 -1.30
C SER A 501 0.35 23.41 -2.77
N HIS A 502 1.03 24.47 -3.25
CA HIS A 502 1.72 24.50 -4.54
C HIS A 502 3.25 24.60 -4.38
N GLY A 503 3.77 24.10 -3.26
CA GLY A 503 5.19 24.20 -2.92
C GLY A 503 5.52 25.53 -2.24
N PHE A 504 6.80 25.85 -2.15
CA PHE A 504 7.25 27.10 -1.52
C PHE A 504 7.74 28.10 -2.57
N HIS A 505 8.62 27.66 -3.49
CA HIS A 505 9.31 28.55 -4.43
C HIS A 505 8.94 28.30 -5.91
N HIS A 506 7.81 27.62 -6.18
CA HIS A 506 7.38 27.28 -7.54
C HIS A 506 8.47 26.51 -8.36
N ARG A 507 9.20 25.58 -7.73
CA ARG A 507 10.28 24.81 -8.37
C ARG A 507 9.79 23.47 -8.91
N ARG A 508 10.43 22.97 -9.98
CA ARG A 508 10.18 21.63 -10.53
C ARG A 508 10.78 20.56 -9.63
N LEU A 509 9.92 19.80 -8.93
CA LEU A 509 10.38 18.74 -8.02
C LEU A 509 11.27 17.67 -8.67
N PRO A 510 11.04 17.24 -9.93
CA PRO A 510 11.92 16.26 -10.57
C PRO A 510 13.39 16.71 -10.68
N GLU A 511 13.66 18.01 -10.68
CA GLU A 511 15.01 18.60 -10.83
C GLU A 511 15.74 18.80 -9.49
N MET A 512 15.05 18.61 -8.36
CA MET A 512 15.60 18.81 -7.01
C MET A 512 16.20 17.53 -6.45
N ARG A 513 17.09 17.61 -5.46
CA ARG A 513 17.53 16.43 -4.67
C ARG A 513 16.45 15.98 -3.68
N ASP A 514 16.49 14.73 -3.22
CA ASP A 514 15.43 14.13 -2.38
C ASP A 514 15.20 14.92 -1.09
N GLU A 515 16.29 15.29 -0.41
CA GLU A 515 16.23 16.03 0.85
C GLU A 515 15.65 17.42 0.65
N GLU A 516 16.05 18.10 -0.42
CA GLU A 516 15.56 19.45 -0.78
C GLU A 516 14.08 19.43 -1.16
N ALA A 517 13.68 18.48 -2.02
CA ALA A 517 12.30 18.30 -2.43
C ALA A 517 11.39 17.99 -1.24
N LEU A 518 11.83 17.08 -0.36
CA LEU A 518 11.09 16.72 0.84
C LEU A 518 11.00 17.87 1.83
N HIS A 519 12.06 18.67 1.96
CA HIS A 519 12.05 19.89 2.76
C HIS A 519 11.07 20.92 2.19
N GLU A 520 11.13 21.22 0.89
CA GLU A 520 10.22 22.16 0.24
C GLU A 520 8.74 21.76 0.40
N LEU A 521 8.44 20.47 0.22
CA LEU A 521 7.09 19.93 0.42
C LEU A 521 6.60 20.06 1.86
N ARG A 522 7.43 19.71 2.85
CA ARG A 522 7.07 19.73 4.27
C ARG A 522 6.96 21.15 4.80
N GLU A 523 7.87 22.02 4.39
CA GLU A 523 7.89 23.42 4.79
C GLU A 523 6.67 24.15 4.24
N SER A 524 6.32 23.92 2.98
CA SER A 524 5.09 24.46 2.39
C SER A 524 3.84 24.02 3.17
N ALA A 525 3.71 22.73 3.48
CA ALA A 525 2.62 22.23 4.31
C ALA A 525 2.61 22.83 5.71
N ARG A 526 3.78 23.04 6.33
CA ARG A 526 3.89 23.61 7.68
C ARG A 526 3.41 25.06 7.70
N ARG A 527 3.92 25.89 6.79
CA ARG A 527 3.60 27.32 6.72
C ARG A 527 2.13 27.57 6.43
N LEU A 528 1.55 26.83 5.47
CA LEU A 528 0.12 26.93 5.19
C LEU A 528 -0.74 26.43 6.36
N ARG A 529 -0.32 25.39 7.08
CA ARG A 529 -1.01 24.96 8.32
C ARG A 529 -0.97 26.05 9.40
N GLU A 530 0.18 26.71 9.59
CA GLU A 530 0.34 27.82 10.53
C GLU A 530 -0.52 29.03 10.13
N GLU A 531 -0.55 29.35 8.83
CA GLU A 531 -1.39 30.42 8.32
C GLU A 531 -2.88 30.09 8.51
N PHE A 532 -3.37 28.93 8.07
CA PHE A 532 -4.81 28.67 8.03
C PHE A 532 -5.40 27.95 9.25
N GLY A 533 -4.57 27.37 10.12
CA GLY A 533 -5.05 26.60 11.28
C GLY A 533 -5.78 25.30 10.92
N VAL A 534 -5.60 24.80 9.70
CA VAL A 534 -6.26 23.59 9.17
C VAL A 534 -5.25 22.64 8.55
N LYS A 535 -5.59 21.36 8.46
CA LYS A 535 -4.80 20.37 7.70
C LYS A 535 -4.77 20.76 6.21
N ILE A 536 -3.62 20.55 5.56
CA ILE A 536 -3.45 20.71 4.12
C ILE A 536 -3.41 19.30 3.49
N PRO A 537 -4.54 18.78 2.97
CA PRO A 537 -4.63 17.40 2.53
C PRO A 537 -4.01 17.16 1.14
N SER A 538 -3.89 18.21 0.33
CA SER A 538 -3.54 18.09 -1.09
C SER A 538 -2.38 18.98 -1.51
N PHE A 539 -1.59 18.48 -2.46
CA PHE A 539 -0.49 19.19 -3.12
C PHE A 539 -0.68 19.23 -4.64
N ALA A 540 -0.32 20.32 -5.30
CA ALA A 540 -0.26 20.41 -6.75
C ALA A 540 1.19 20.54 -7.22
N PHE A 541 1.60 19.69 -8.16
CA PHE A 541 2.91 19.77 -8.80
C PHE A 541 3.00 21.01 -9.68
N THR A 542 4.04 21.82 -9.47
CA THR A 542 4.38 23.00 -10.28
C THR A 542 4.62 22.58 -11.72
N TYR A 543 4.18 23.41 -12.66
CA TYR A 543 4.19 23.12 -14.10
C TYR A 543 3.45 21.84 -14.52
N GLY A 544 2.79 21.15 -13.58
CA GLY A 544 2.20 19.83 -13.79
C GLY A 544 3.21 18.68 -13.90
N ASP A 545 4.50 18.94 -13.70
CA ASP A 545 5.58 17.99 -13.87
C ASP A 545 5.69 17.05 -12.67
N ILE A 546 5.75 15.76 -12.95
CA ILE A 546 5.78 14.72 -11.92
C ILE A 546 6.58 13.55 -12.45
N ASP A 547 7.28 12.84 -11.56
CA ASP A 547 7.80 11.48 -11.72
C ASP A 547 7.41 10.56 -10.55
N GLU A 548 7.68 9.25 -10.69
CA GLU A 548 7.35 8.26 -9.64
C GLU A 548 7.99 8.64 -8.30
N ARG A 549 9.22 9.18 -8.37
CA ARG A 549 9.95 9.73 -7.24
C ARG A 549 9.21 10.89 -6.59
N SER A 550 8.75 11.87 -7.37
CA SER A 550 8.04 13.05 -6.88
C SER A 550 6.70 12.68 -6.22
N ALA A 551 5.98 11.70 -6.77
CA ALA A 551 4.77 11.15 -6.16
C ALA A 551 5.06 10.51 -4.78
N ASP A 552 6.15 9.73 -4.68
CA ASP A 552 6.58 9.15 -3.40
C ASP A 552 7.01 10.22 -2.38
N LEU A 553 7.73 11.26 -2.83
CA LEU A 553 8.14 12.37 -1.97
C LEU A 553 6.92 13.14 -1.42
N ALA A 554 5.89 13.39 -2.23
CA ALA A 554 4.64 13.98 -1.78
C ALA A 554 3.94 13.13 -0.71
N ARG A 555 3.91 11.79 -0.90
CA ARG A 555 3.41 10.84 0.10
C ARG A 555 4.22 10.90 1.40
N ARG A 556 5.55 10.90 1.31
CA ARG A 556 6.48 10.99 2.47
C ARG A 556 6.44 12.34 3.18
N ALA A 557 6.02 13.39 2.49
CA ALA A 557 5.77 14.70 3.08
C ALA A 557 4.46 14.77 3.89
N GLY A 558 3.58 13.77 3.74
CA GLY A 558 2.34 13.64 4.51
C GLY A 558 1.08 14.16 3.82
N TYR A 559 1.14 14.48 2.52
CA TYR A 559 -0.05 14.80 1.73
C TYR A 559 -0.88 13.53 1.49
N ASP A 560 -2.21 13.63 1.57
CA ASP A 560 -3.10 12.52 1.24
C ASP A 560 -3.35 12.41 -0.27
N TYR A 561 -3.32 13.56 -0.95
CA TYR A 561 -3.50 13.67 -2.39
C TYR A 561 -2.43 14.56 -3.03
N ALA A 562 -2.01 14.22 -4.25
CA ALA A 562 -1.17 15.10 -5.06
C ALA A 562 -1.65 15.12 -6.51
N VAL A 563 -1.69 16.31 -7.13
CA VAL A 563 -2.35 16.55 -8.43
C VAL A 563 -1.38 17.09 -9.48
N ASN A 564 -1.54 16.67 -10.74
CA ASN A 564 -0.67 17.04 -11.86
C ASN A 564 -1.47 17.14 -13.19
N THR A 565 -0.83 17.45 -14.31
CA THR A 565 -1.47 17.55 -15.65
C THR A 565 -0.97 16.55 -16.68
N ASP A 566 -0.06 15.66 -16.29
CA ASP A 566 0.82 14.93 -17.22
C ASP A 566 0.58 13.43 -17.26
N ARG A 567 0.36 12.82 -16.09
CA ARG A 567 0.17 11.38 -15.90
C ARG A 567 -0.78 11.10 -14.74
N GLY A 568 -1.02 9.83 -14.46
CA GLY A 568 -1.87 9.40 -13.36
C GLY A 568 -2.96 8.45 -13.78
N ALA A 569 -3.47 7.69 -12.81
CA ALA A 569 -4.49 6.68 -13.05
C ALA A 569 -5.82 7.26 -13.53
N VAL A 570 -6.65 6.40 -14.13
CA VAL A 570 -8.00 6.77 -14.59
C VAL A 570 -8.90 7.13 -13.41
N LEU A 571 -8.80 6.39 -12.32
CA LEU A 571 -9.52 6.64 -11.08
C LEU A 571 -8.61 7.35 -10.07
N LEU A 572 -9.14 8.32 -9.34
CA LEU A 572 -8.38 9.10 -8.37
C LEU A 572 -7.76 8.22 -7.27
N GLU A 573 -8.55 7.28 -6.74
CA GLU A 573 -8.09 6.38 -5.69
C GLU A 573 -7.00 5.41 -6.17
N GLU A 574 -6.94 5.09 -7.46
CA GLU A 574 -5.95 4.18 -8.02
C GLU A 574 -4.51 4.69 -7.84
N ASP A 575 -4.32 6.00 -7.89
CA ASP A 575 -3.06 6.68 -7.56
C ASP A 575 -3.34 8.07 -6.96
N PRO A 576 -3.53 8.17 -5.62
CA PRO A 576 -3.92 9.41 -4.97
C PRO A 576 -2.79 10.45 -4.97
N HIS A 577 -1.54 10.06 -5.23
CA HIS A 577 -0.37 10.95 -5.27
C HIS A 577 0.03 11.35 -6.70
N ALA A 578 -0.74 10.92 -7.71
CA ALA A 578 -0.60 11.35 -9.09
C ALA A 578 -1.97 11.59 -9.74
N VAL A 579 -2.83 12.37 -9.09
CA VAL A 579 -4.18 12.68 -9.58
C VAL A 579 -4.11 13.64 -10.77
N PHE A 580 -4.56 13.16 -11.92
CA PHE A 580 -4.58 13.98 -13.12
C PHE A 580 -5.70 15.04 -13.10
N ARG A 581 -5.35 16.23 -13.58
CA ARG A 581 -6.26 17.36 -13.79
C ARG A 581 -6.47 17.67 -15.26
N ILE A 582 -7.66 18.14 -15.57
CA ILE A 582 -8.06 18.55 -16.91
C ILE A 582 -7.91 20.06 -17.00
N ASN A 583 -6.96 20.52 -17.82
CA ASN A 583 -6.78 21.95 -18.10
C ASN A 583 -8.06 22.55 -18.67
N VAL A 584 -8.42 23.74 -18.20
CA VAL A 584 -9.46 24.58 -18.80
C VAL A 584 -8.80 25.77 -19.48
N PHE A 585 -9.15 25.97 -20.74
CA PHE A 585 -8.61 26.99 -21.64
C PHE A 585 -9.67 28.06 -21.94
N PRO A 586 -9.29 29.24 -22.47
CA PRO A 586 -10.22 30.36 -22.66
C PRO A 586 -11.37 30.04 -23.63
N GLU A 587 -11.14 29.18 -24.63
CA GLU A 587 -12.14 28.77 -25.65
C GLU A 587 -13.11 27.71 -25.15
N ASP A 588 -12.86 27.11 -23.98
CA ASP A 588 -13.74 26.08 -23.48
C ASP A 588 -15.11 26.69 -23.16
N GLY A 589 -16.10 26.48 -24.02
CA GLY A 589 -17.48 26.83 -23.71
C GLY A 589 -18.18 25.79 -22.80
N PRO A 590 -19.47 25.99 -22.47
CA PRO A 590 -20.30 25.02 -21.75
C PRO A 590 -20.28 23.59 -22.31
N ALA A 591 -20.23 23.46 -23.63
CA ALA A 591 -20.15 22.16 -24.31
C ALA A 591 -18.81 21.46 -24.04
N ALA A 592 -17.71 22.21 -24.02
CA ALA A 592 -16.39 21.69 -23.70
C ALA A 592 -16.31 21.21 -22.25
N ILE A 593 -16.86 21.96 -21.29
CA ILE A 593 -16.96 21.54 -19.88
C ILE A 593 -17.82 20.28 -19.72
N THR A 594 -18.94 20.20 -20.42
CA THR A 594 -19.79 19.01 -20.44
C THR A 594 -19.01 17.79 -20.95
N LYS A 595 -18.24 17.95 -22.03
CA LYS A 595 -17.37 16.91 -22.57
C LYS A 595 -16.25 16.56 -21.58
N LYS A 596 -15.50 17.52 -21.05
CA LYS A 596 -14.38 17.31 -20.13
C LYS A 596 -14.79 16.59 -18.85
N THR A 597 -15.99 16.86 -18.33
CA THR A 597 -16.49 16.20 -17.10
C THR A 597 -17.13 14.83 -17.32
N SER A 598 -17.38 14.43 -18.56
CA SER A 598 -18.02 13.16 -18.85
C SER A 598 -17.07 11.96 -18.65
N TRP A 599 -17.60 10.84 -18.15
CA TRP A 599 -16.80 9.69 -17.70
C TRP A 599 -15.84 9.14 -18.76
N TRP A 600 -16.26 9.04 -20.02
CA TRP A 600 -15.46 8.59 -21.16
C TRP A 600 -14.32 9.54 -21.57
N TYR A 601 -14.36 10.82 -21.18
CA TYR A 601 -13.34 11.79 -21.61
C TYR A 601 -11.99 11.43 -21.00
N ARG A 602 -11.98 11.07 -19.71
CA ARG A 602 -10.77 10.60 -19.02
C ARG A 602 -10.21 9.35 -19.67
N TRP A 603 -11.05 8.37 -19.98
CA TRP A 603 -10.64 7.15 -20.67
C TRP A 603 -10.04 7.44 -22.05
N ARG A 604 -10.72 8.23 -22.87
CA ARG A 604 -10.23 8.65 -24.19
C ARG A 604 -8.90 9.38 -24.09
N TYR A 605 -8.77 10.29 -23.13
CA TYR A 605 -7.54 11.06 -22.91
C TYR A 605 -6.39 10.16 -22.48
N TYR A 606 -6.63 9.26 -21.51
CA TYR A 606 -5.66 8.29 -21.01
C TYR A 606 -5.11 7.43 -22.16
N PHE A 607 -5.98 6.81 -22.96
CA PHE A 607 -5.55 5.96 -24.08
C PHE A 607 -4.93 6.73 -25.25
N LYS A 608 -5.38 7.97 -25.52
CA LYS A 608 -4.81 8.77 -26.62
C LYS A 608 -3.37 9.20 -26.36
N ARG A 609 -2.96 9.38 -25.09
CA ARG A 609 -1.60 9.82 -24.74
C ARG A 609 -0.57 8.70 -24.63
N GLY A 610 -0.96 7.43 -24.81
CA GLY A 610 -0.01 6.30 -24.91
C GLY A 610 0.96 6.19 -23.73
N ARG A 611 0.54 6.61 -22.53
CA ARG A 611 1.29 6.49 -21.28
C ARG A 611 0.60 5.48 -20.37
#